data_AF-A0A0F6TM66-F1
#
_entry.id   AF-A0A0F6TM66-F1
#
_cell.length_a   1.000
_cell.length_b   1.000
_cell.length_c   1.000
_cell.angle_alpha   90.00
_cell.angle_beta   90.00
_cell.angle_gamma   90.00
#
_symmetry.space_group_name_H-M   'P 1'
#
loop_
_entity.id
_entity.type
_entity.pdbx_description
1 polymer ?
#
loop_
_entity_poly.entity_id
_entity_poly.type
_entity_poly.pdbx_seq_one_letter_code
_entity_poly.pdbx_strand_id
1 'polypeptide(L)'
;DIAPIWCDITTKLKVGADVGVAAASLCLMRQLESIAAARQIHFSPSDRRRQRLVDLALGLGLPTLIMILHVVVQGHRYDILQRVGCIAAVYWSYPAVFFVTIWPPLLLTLAAAYGALALRLFLARRYQFAKLLESSKS
;
A
#
# COMPACT_ATOMS: atom_id res chain seq x y z
N ASP A 1 23.01 14.58 23.38
CA ASP A 1 22.03 13.74 22.66
C ASP A 1 21.04 13.12 23.62
N ILE A 2 19.80 13.62 23.67
CA ILE A 2 18.87 13.34 24.79
C ILE A 2 18.00 12.07 24.59
N ALA A 3 17.95 11.46 23.40
CA ALA A 3 17.22 10.19 23.21
C ALA A 3 17.65 9.39 21.95
N PRO A 4 18.83 8.74 21.95
CA PRO A 4 19.32 7.98 20.80
C PRO A 4 18.40 6.80 20.42
N ILE A 5 17.75 6.18 21.41
CA ILE A 5 16.83 5.05 21.20
C ILE A 5 15.54 5.51 20.49
N TRP A 6 15.01 6.67 20.87
CA TRP A 6 13.80 7.22 20.25
C TRP A 6 14.00 7.52 18.77
N CYS A 7 15.17 8.05 18.43
CA CYS A 7 15.56 8.40 17.07
C CYS A 7 15.74 7.19 16.17
N ASP A 8 16.33 6.10 16.68
CA ASP A 8 16.48 4.86 15.92
C ASP A 8 15.10 4.21 15.63
N ILE A 9 14.20 4.22 16.62
CA ILE A 9 12.85 3.67 16.46
C ILE A 9 12.01 4.49 15.47
N THR A 10 11.98 5.82 15.63
CA THR A 10 11.14 6.70 14.81
C THR A 10 11.56 6.71 13.35
N THR A 11 12.85 6.69 13.06
CA THR A 11 13.36 6.68 11.69
C THR A 11 13.01 5.39 10.96
N LYS A 12 13.14 4.23 11.62
CA LYS A 12 12.73 2.94 11.04
C LYS A 12 11.22 2.87 10.83
N LEU A 13 10.44 3.32 11.81
CA LEU A 13 8.98 3.37 11.69
C LEU A 13 8.53 4.25 10.54
N LYS A 14 9.17 5.41 10.32
CA LYS A 14 8.78 6.33 9.26
C LYS A 14 8.97 5.73 7.87
N VAL A 15 10.10 5.06 7.63
CA VAL A 15 10.36 4.38 6.35
C VAL A 15 9.39 3.23 6.12
N GLY A 16 9.15 2.41 7.16
CA GLY A 16 8.16 1.34 7.08
C GLY A 16 6.74 1.84 6.86
N ALA A 17 6.37 2.97 7.49
CA ALA A 17 5.05 3.57 7.38
C ALA A 17 4.76 4.08 5.95
N ASP A 18 5.71 4.73 5.29
CA ASP A 18 5.50 5.25 3.93
C ASP A 18 5.19 4.10 2.93
N VAL A 19 5.94 2.99 3.03
CA VAL A 19 5.68 1.78 2.22
C VAL A 19 4.38 1.09 2.64
N GLY A 20 4.13 1.00 3.95
CA GLY A 20 2.93 0.38 4.51
C GLY A 20 1.65 1.10 4.09
N VAL A 21 1.65 2.43 4.06
CA VAL A 21 0.52 3.25 3.59
C VAL A 21 0.23 3.00 2.11
N ALA A 22 1.28 2.92 1.28
CA ALA A 22 1.11 2.61 -0.15
C ALA A 22 0.57 1.18 -0.37
N ALA A 23 1.09 0.19 0.36
CA ALA A 23 0.61 -1.19 0.31
C ALA A 23 -0.84 -1.32 0.80
N ALA A 24 -1.21 -0.64 1.88
CA ALA A 24 -2.57 -0.62 2.41
C ALA A 24 -3.55 0.01 1.40
N SER A 25 -3.13 1.10 0.75
CA SER A 25 -3.92 1.76 -0.30
C SER A 25 -4.22 0.82 -1.48
N LEU A 26 -3.21 0.06 -1.92
CA LEU A 26 -3.39 -0.97 -2.97
C LEU A 26 -4.39 -2.05 -2.55
N CYS A 27 -4.28 -2.55 -1.31
CA CYS A 27 -5.18 -3.58 -0.78
C CYS A 27 -6.64 -3.08 -0.73
N LEU A 28 -6.85 -1.83 -0.30
CA LEU A 28 -8.17 -1.19 -0.30
C LEU A 28 -8.73 -1.06 -1.72
N MET A 29 -7.93 -0.59 -2.68
CA MET A 29 -8.39 -0.44 -4.07
C MET A 29 -8.69 -1.79 -4.74
N ARG A 30 -7.93 -2.84 -4.43
CA ARG A 30 -8.26 -4.22 -4.85
C ARG A 30 -9.57 -4.72 -4.27
N GLN A 31 -9.81 -4.46 -2.99
CA GLN A 31 -11.05 -4.86 -2.35
C GLN A 31 -12.25 -4.16 -2.99
N LEU A 32 -12.14 -2.84 -3.24
CA LEU A 32 -13.14 -2.06 -3.95
C LEU A 32 -13.39 -2.58 -5.38
N GLU A 33 -12.34 -2.91 -6.13
CA GLU A 33 -12.46 -3.51 -7.47
C GLU A 33 -13.23 -4.82 -7.43
N SER A 34 -12.94 -5.71 -6.47
CA SER A 34 -13.65 -6.98 -6.32
C SER A 34 -15.15 -6.81 -6.05
N ILE A 35 -15.52 -5.78 -5.27
CA ILE A 35 -16.89 -5.42 -4.94
C ILE A 35 -17.57 -4.83 -6.18
N ALA A 36 -16.93 -3.87 -6.84
CA ALA A 36 -17.44 -3.23 -8.04
C ALA A 36 -17.60 -4.22 -9.21
N ALA A 37 -16.76 -5.25 -9.29
CA ALA A 37 -16.87 -6.34 -10.25
C ALA A 37 -17.92 -7.40 -9.87
N ALA A 38 -18.59 -7.32 -8.70
CA ALA A 38 -19.38 -8.40 -8.08
C ALA A 38 -18.70 -9.77 -8.16
N ARG A 39 -17.38 -9.78 -8.25
CA ARG A 39 -16.58 -11.00 -8.34
C ARG A 39 -16.72 -11.82 -7.06
N GLN A 40 -17.07 -11.13 -5.98
CA GLN A 40 -17.45 -11.71 -4.70
C GLN A 40 -18.58 -12.74 -4.81
N ILE A 41 -19.53 -12.60 -5.74
CA ILE A 41 -20.62 -13.57 -5.92
C ILE A 41 -20.10 -14.90 -6.47
N HIS A 42 -19.04 -14.86 -7.28
CA HIS A 42 -18.43 -16.06 -7.86
C HIS A 42 -17.33 -16.69 -6.97
N PHE A 43 -16.87 -15.98 -5.94
CA PHE A 43 -15.80 -16.50 -5.07
C PHE A 43 -16.35 -17.46 -4.02
N SER A 44 -15.80 -18.67 -4.02
CA SER A 44 -15.94 -19.62 -2.92
C SER A 44 -15.43 -19.00 -1.60
N PRO A 45 -15.99 -19.37 -0.42
CA PRO A 45 -15.47 -18.91 0.87
C PRO A 45 -13.97 -19.20 1.07
N SER A 46 -13.44 -20.23 0.43
CA SER A 46 -12.00 -20.54 0.40
C SER A 46 -11.19 -19.47 -0.35
N ASP A 47 -11.66 -19.05 -1.53
CA ASP A 47 -10.97 -18.04 -2.34
C ASP A 47 -10.95 -16.67 -1.67
N ARG A 48 -12.03 -16.31 -0.97
CA ARG A 48 -12.09 -15.07 -0.19
C ARG A 48 -11.06 -15.06 0.95
N ARG A 49 -10.86 -16.19 1.64
CA ARG A 49 -9.83 -16.31 2.68
C ARG A 49 -8.43 -16.19 2.08
N ARG A 50 -8.18 -16.84 0.94
CA ARG A 50 -6.88 -16.78 0.25
C ARG A 50 -6.55 -15.35 -0.21
N GLN A 51 -7.51 -14.62 -0.77
CA GLN A 51 -7.32 -13.22 -1.16
C GLN A 51 -6.99 -12.33 0.05
N ARG A 52 -7.73 -12.46 1.16
CA ARG A 52 -7.43 -11.72 2.39
C ARG A 52 -6.06 -12.04 2.95
N LEU A 53 -5.64 -13.31 2.91
CA LEU A 53 -4.30 -13.72 3.32
C LEU A 53 -3.22 -13.11 2.43
N VAL A 54 -3.46 -13.04 1.11
CA VAL A 54 -2.55 -12.38 0.18
C VAL A 54 -2.48 -10.88 0.43
N ASP A 55 -3.61 -10.22 0.66
CA ASP A 55 -3.64 -8.78 0.98
C ASP A 55 -2.97 -8.49 2.32
N LEU A 56 -3.15 -9.35 3.34
CA LEU A 56 -2.41 -9.26 4.61
C LEU A 56 -0.91 -9.50 4.40
N ALA A 57 -0.53 -10.50 3.60
CA ALA A 57 0.86 -10.79 3.30
C ALA A 57 1.53 -9.65 2.51
N LEU A 58 0.81 -8.98 1.61
CA LEU A 58 1.31 -7.82 0.88
C LEU A 58 1.32 -6.56 1.76
N GLY A 59 0.28 -6.33 2.56
CA GLY A 59 0.12 -5.14 3.40
C GLY A 59 1.01 -5.13 4.65
N LEU A 60 1.32 -6.29 5.23
CA LEU A 60 2.22 -6.44 6.39
C LEU A 60 3.56 -7.06 6.01
N GLY A 61 3.56 -8.12 5.22
CA GLY A 61 4.79 -8.85 4.88
C GLY A 61 5.75 -8.00 4.05
N LEU A 62 5.26 -7.22 3.08
CA LEU A 62 6.12 -6.34 2.28
C LEU A 62 6.80 -5.24 3.13
N PRO A 63 6.09 -4.40 3.92
CA PRO A 63 6.77 -3.40 4.75
C PRO A 63 7.65 -4.01 5.84
N THR A 64 7.28 -5.16 6.43
CA THR A 64 8.14 -5.86 7.39
C THR A 64 9.42 -6.36 6.73
N LEU A 65 9.34 -6.95 5.54
CA LEU A 65 10.51 -7.43 4.80
C LEU A 65 11.44 -6.27 4.38
N ILE A 66 10.87 -5.15 3.93
CA ILE A 66 11.63 -3.93 3.63
C ILE A 66 12.27 -3.36 4.90
N MET A 67 11.57 -3.32 6.05
CA MET A 67 12.17 -2.89 7.32
C MET A 67 13.35 -3.76 7.74
N ILE A 68 13.22 -5.09 7.66
CA ILE A 68 14.30 -6.04 7.98
C ILE A 68 15.48 -5.84 7.05
N LEU A 69 15.24 -5.76 5.74
CA LEU A 69 16.29 -5.54 4.75
C LEU A 69 17.00 -4.20 4.96
N HIS A 70 16.26 -3.17 5.38
CA HIS A 70 16.84 -1.86 5.66
C HIS A 70 17.77 -1.88 6.88
N VAL A 71 17.51 -2.73 7.90
CA VAL A 71 18.41 -2.93 9.05
C VAL A 71 19.77 -3.49 8.61
N VAL A 72 19.80 -4.35 7.60
CA VAL A 72 21.05 -4.97 7.09
C VAL A 72 21.90 -3.97 6.29
N VAL A 73 21.29 -2.97 5.66
CA VAL A 73 21.97 -2.01 4.75
C VAL A 73 22.34 -0.69 5.47
N GLN A 74 21.95 -0.50 6.73
CA GLN A 74 22.28 0.72 7.49
C GLN A 74 23.78 0.77 7.85
N GLY A 75 24.56 1.57 7.11
CA GLY A 75 25.98 1.82 7.38
C GLY A 75 26.29 2.84 8.48
N HIS A 76 25.34 3.73 8.85
CA HIS A 76 25.51 4.69 9.94
C HIS A 76 24.16 5.00 10.63
N ARG A 77 24.23 5.35 11.93
CA ARG A 77 23.15 5.10 12.90
C ARG A 77 21.96 6.08 12.85
N TYR A 78 22.16 7.37 12.60
CA TYR A 78 21.11 8.41 12.44
C TYR A 78 21.75 9.78 12.18
N ASP A 79 21.02 10.68 11.51
CA ASP A 79 21.39 12.11 11.41
C ASP A 79 20.30 12.96 12.09
N ILE A 80 20.72 13.99 12.82
CA ILE A 80 19.81 14.85 13.59
C ILE A 80 19.71 16.19 12.88
N LEU A 81 18.55 16.47 12.27
CA LEU A 81 18.26 17.77 11.65
C LEU A 81 17.55 18.69 12.67
N GLN A 82 18.14 19.86 12.94
CA GLN A 82 17.48 20.89 13.73
C GLN A 82 16.18 21.35 13.04
N ARG A 83 15.06 21.29 13.79
CA ARG A 83 13.64 21.58 13.43
C ARG A 83 12.79 20.41 12.92
N VAL A 84 13.36 19.33 12.39
CA VAL A 84 12.59 18.15 11.90
C VAL A 84 12.67 16.97 12.86
N GLY A 85 13.74 16.90 13.66
CA GLY A 85 14.02 15.78 14.56
C GLY A 85 14.98 14.78 13.94
N CYS A 86 14.88 13.52 14.34
CA CYS A 86 15.76 12.46 13.86
C CYS A 86 15.31 11.92 12.52
N ILE A 87 16.24 11.94 11.56
CA ILE A 87 16.06 11.35 10.24
C ILE A 87 17.04 10.19 10.08
N ALA A 88 16.64 9.18 9.31
CA ALA A 88 17.57 8.14 8.94
C ALA A 88 18.72 8.81 8.17
N ALA A 89 19.96 8.57 8.56
CA ALA A 89 21.12 8.90 7.76
C ALA A 89 21.10 8.01 6.51
N VAL A 90 20.28 8.38 5.53
CA VAL A 90 20.23 7.70 4.24
C VAL A 90 21.40 8.24 3.45
N TYR A 91 22.53 7.54 3.51
CA TYR A 91 23.54 7.72 2.47
C TYR A 91 22.86 7.39 1.14
N TRP A 92 22.96 8.28 0.14
CA TRP A 92 22.48 8.08 -1.24
C TRP A 92 23.27 6.95 -1.91
N SER A 93 23.13 5.76 -1.36
CA SER A 93 23.66 4.52 -1.88
C SER A 93 22.62 3.96 -2.83
N TYR A 94 23.05 3.60 -4.04
CA TYR A 94 22.24 2.92 -5.04
C TYR A 94 21.28 1.84 -4.47
N PRO A 95 21.69 0.97 -3.51
CA PRO A 95 20.77 0.00 -2.92
C PRO A 95 19.62 0.62 -2.10
N ALA A 96 19.84 1.69 -1.34
CA ALA A 96 18.78 2.31 -0.52
C ALA A 96 17.69 2.92 -1.41
N VAL A 97 18.08 3.58 -2.50
CA VAL A 97 17.14 4.16 -3.48
C VAL A 97 16.32 3.07 -4.16
N PHE A 98 16.98 1.98 -4.57
CA PHE A 98 16.32 0.89 -5.29
C PHE A 98 15.33 0.11 -4.41
N PHE A 99 15.68 -0.15 -3.15
CA PHE A 99 14.85 -0.96 -2.25
C PHE A 99 13.82 -0.18 -1.44
N VAL A 100 13.97 1.13 -1.26
CA VAL A 100 13.04 1.92 -0.43
C VAL A 100 12.23 2.91 -1.26
N THR A 101 12.86 3.61 -2.21
CA THR A 101 12.20 4.71 -2.92
C THR A 101 11.35 4.23 -4.10
N ILE A 102 11.69 3.08 -4.70
CA ILE A 102 10.99 2.57 -5.89
C ILE A 102 9.64 1.92 -5.56
N TRP A 103 9.51 1.31 -4.38
CA TRP A 103 8.33 0.54 -4.00
C TRP A 103 7.07 1.39 -3.76
N PRO A 104 7.11 2.51 -3.00
CA PRO A 104 5.94 3.36 -2.82
C PRO A 104 5.29 3.83 -4.13
N PRO A 105 6.01 4.41 -5.11
CA PRO A 105 5.39 4.83 -6.37
C PRO A 105 4.89 3.64 -7.22
N LEU A 106 5.57 2.49 -7.19
CA LEU A 106 5.09 1.27 -7.86
C LEU A 106 3.76 0.78 -7.27
N LEU A 107 3.67 0.71 -5.95
CA LEU A 107 2.44 0.31 -5.26
C LEU A 107 1.32 1.31 -5.49
N LEU A 108 1.63 2.60 -5.49
CA LEU A 108 0.65 3.66 -5.67
C LEU A 108 0.12 3.73 -7.11
N THR A 109 0.98 3.53 -8.11
CA THR A 109 0.56 3.44 -9.53
C THR A 109 -0.33 2.23 -9.76
N LEU A 110 0.03 1.09 -9.17
CA LEU A 110 -0.80 -0.11 -9.22
C LEU A 110 -2.14 0.12 -8.51
N ALA A 111 -2.14 0.78 -7.35
CA ALA A 111 -3.35 1.15 -6.64
C ALA A 111 -4.24 2.01 -7.54
N ALA A 112 -3.72 3.10 -8.10
CA ALA A 112 -4.45 4.00 -8.99
C ALA A 112 -5.06 3.26 -10.20
N ALA A 113 -4.34 2.30 -10.79
CA ALA A 113 -4.86 1.48 -11.87
C ALA A 113 -6.08 0.62 -11.43
N TYR A 114 -5.99 -0.05 -10.28
CA TYR A 114 -7.11 -0.81 -9.71
C TYR A 114 -8.28 0.10 -9.33
N GLY A 115 -8.00 1.29 -8.76
CA GLY A 115 -9.00 2.29 -8.42
C GLY A 115 -9.77 2.78 -9.65
N ALA A 116 -9.07 3.05 -10.76
CA ALA A 116 -9.70 3.45 -12.02
C ALA A 116 -10.59 2.33 -12.59
N LEU A 117 -10.15 1.07 -12.52
CA LEU A 117 -10.95 -0.07 -12.95
C LEU A 117 -12.21 -0.23 -12.08
N ALA A 118 -12.07 -0.16 -10.76
CA ALA A 118 -13.18 -0.22 -9.82
C ALA A 118 -14.22 0.87 -10.11
N LEU A 119 -13.77 2.11 -10.33
CA LEU A 119 -14.63 3.23 -10.64
C LEU A 119 -15.38 3.02 -11.97
N ARG A 120 -14.68 2.55 -13.02
CA ARG A 120 -15.30 2.26 -14.32
C ARG A 120 -16.39 1.20 -14.21
N LEU A 121 -16.13 0.11 -13.48
CA LEU A 121 -17.09 -0.97 -13.27
C LEU A 121 -18.31 -0.49 -12.47
N PHE A 122 -18.08 0.33 -11.45
CA PHE A 122 -19.15 0.91 -10.64
C PHE A 122 -20.05 1.84 -11.46
N LEU A 123 -19.46 2.72 -12.27
CA LEU A 123 -20.21 3.61 -13.17
C LEU A 123 -20.99 2.81 -14.21
N ALA A 124 -20.36 1.85 -14.88
CA ALA A 124 -21.02 1.01 -15.88
C ALA A 124 -22.27 0.31 -15.33
N ARG A 125 -22.20 -0.21 -14.11
CA ARG A 125 -23.35 -0.82 -13.43
C ARG A 125 -24.44 0.18 -13.11
N ARG A 126 -24.07 1.36 -12.62
CA ARG A 126 -25.05 2.40 -12.29
C ARG A 126 -25.84 2.83 -13.54
N TYR A 127 -25.17 2.91 -14.69
CA TYR A 127 -25.85 3.14 -15.98
C TYR A 127 -26.76 1.97 -16.39
N GLN A 128 -26.33 0.71 -16.21
CA GLN A 128 -27.19 -0.45 -16.50
C GLN A 128 -28.45 -0.47 -15.63
N PHE A 129 -28.32 -0.20 -14.33
CA PHE A 129 -29.47 -0.10 -13.43
C PHE A 129 -30.43 1.03 -13.82
N ALA A 130 -29.90 2.20 -14.19
CA ALA A 130 -30.74 3.31 -14.66
C ALA A 130 -31.54 2.93 -15.91
N LYS A 131 -30.91 2.24 -16.87
CA LYS A 131 -31.57 1.78 -18.09
C LYS A 131 -32.68 0.74 -17.82
N LEU A 132 -32.48 -0.16 -16.85
CA LEU A 132 -33.51 -1.13 -16.45
C LEU A 132 -34.74 -0.44 -15.83
N LEU A 133 -34.53 0.60 -15.02
CA LEU A 133 -35.63 1.38 -14.44
C LEU A 133 -36.43 2.15 -15.51
N GLU A 134 -35.76 2.68 -16.53
CA GLU A 134 -36.44 3.30 -17.67
C GLU A 134 -37.26 2.29 -18.47
N SER A 135 -36.69 1.10 -18.75
CA SER A 135 -37.39 0.03 -19.48
C SER A 135 -38.59 -0.55 -18.73
N SER A 136 -38.59 -0.52 -17.39
CA SER A 136 -39.72 -1.00 -16.57
C SER A 136 -40.88 -0.01 -16.48
N LYS A 137 -40.66 1.25 -16.89
CA LYS A 137 -41.66 2.32 -16.82
C LYS A 137 -42.46 2.47 -18.13
N SER A 138 -42.11 1.71 -19.17
CA SER A 138 -42.83 1.59 -20.44
C SER A 138 -43.69 0.33 -20.47
#